data_AF-A0A341ER67-F1
#
_entry.id   AF-A0A341ER67-F1
#
_cell.length_a   1.000
_cell.length_b   1.000
_cell.length_c   1.000
_cell.angle_alpha   90.00
_cell.angle_beta   90.00
_cell.angle_gamma   90.00
#
_symmetry.space_group_name_H-M   'P 1'
#
loop_
_entity.id
_entity.type
_entity.pdbx_description
1 polymer ?
#
loop_
_entity_poly.entity_id
_entity_poly.type
_entity_poly.pdbx_seq_one_letter_code
_entity_poly.pdbx_strand_id
1 'polypeptide(L)'
;MNAGVMLRDFVAWGPDATGPTRAVALLRIGLATMAIVRFGAEVAPFAAETFSELLLGLVFFIFAIAALLGVRARLSIGLLGLTIFLLYGMRQAGLGTAGWNHHHVYLLGISCIFLMFTDCGRSYSFDRWTAIQSGNRVLPEHGILWGQRLIALQMSALYFWTAVDKSDQAFISGQRLEQIFVWSYSGRTLEILLASPMLLALMSCAVLVVEYFLAYAILTRRHRATAIFIGLSMHSTFYLLLPVSTYSATMMLLYVALLDPQSVQKFTKRMQEP
;
A
#
# COMPACT_ATOMS: atom_id res chain seq x y z
N MET A 1 24.04 -14.48 -15.87
CA MET A 1 23.03 -14.74 -14.80
C MET A 1 22.46 -16.13 -15.05
N ASN A 2 22.48 -17.04 -14.08
CA ASN A 2 22.05 -18.42 -14.29
C ASN A 2 20.52 -18.49 -14.28
N ALA A 3 19.89 -18.85 -15.39
CA ALA A 3 18.43 -18.90 -15.53
C ALA A 3 17.74 -19.73 -14.42
N GLY A 4 18.41 -20.77 -13.91
CA GLY A 4 17.90 -21.61 -12.81
C GLY A 4 17.76 -20.90 -11.46
N VAL A 5 18.58 -19.87 -11.16
CA VAL A 5 18.43 -19.09 -9.91
C VAL A 5 17.20 -18.19 -10.01
N MET A 6 17.00 -17.57 -11.17
CA MET A 6 15.86 -16.69 -11.42
C MET A 6 14.53 -17.46 -11.42
N LEU A 7 14.51 -18.67 -12.00
CA LEU A 7 13.34 -19.55 -11.99
C LEU A 7 13.01 -20.04 -10.57
N ARG A 8 14.02 -20.42 -9.78
CA ARG A 8 13.84 -20.85 -8.38
C ARG A 8 13.36 -19.71 -7.50
N ASP A 9 13.88 -18.50 -7.68
CA ASP A 9 13.42 -17.32 -6.97
C ASP A 9 11.96 -16.98 -7.35
N PHE A 10 11.56 -17.17 -8.61
CA PHE A 10 10.20 -16.96 -9.09
C PHE A 10 9.23 -18.05 -8.62
N VAL A 11 9.62 -19.33 -8.59
CA VAL A 11 8.79 -20.42 -8.04
C VAL A 11 8.59 -20.25 -6.53
N ALA A 12 9.57 -19.70 -5.82
CA ALA A 12 9.45 -19.36 -4.41
C ALA A 12 8.50 -18.17 -4.13
N TRP A 13 7.86 -17.59 -5.16
CA TRP A 13 6.78 -16.62 -5.02
C TRP A 13 5.39 -17.23 -4.98
N GLY A 14 5.22 -18.55 -5.21
CA GLY A 14 3.92 -19.23 -5.35
C GLY A 14 3.00 -19.24 -4.11
N PRO A 15 1.78 -19.81 -4.24
CA PRO A 15 0.76 -19.86 -3.18
C PRO A 15 1.22 -20.59 -1.91
N ASP A 16 2.22 -21.45 -2.03
CA ASP A 16 2.80 -22.20 -0.92
C ASP A 16 3.81 -21.39 -0.09
N ALA A 17 3.97 -20.09 -0.39
CA ALA A 17 4.83 -19.20 0.38
C ALA A 17 4.36 -19.13 1.84
N THR A 18 5.18 -19.66 2.75
CA THR A 18 4.92 -19.67 4.19
C THR A 18 6.04 -18.97 4.95
N GLY A 19 5.73 -18.45 6.13
CA GLY A 19 6.71 -17.76 6.95
C GLY A 19 6.13 -17.14 8.22
N PRO A 20 6.97 -16.47 9.02
CA PRO A 20 6.53 -15.71 10.19
C PRO A 20 5.47 -14.66 9.87
N THR A 21 4.48 -14.52 10.75
CA THR A 21 3.28 -13.69 10.48
C THR A 21 3.33 -12.27 11.04
N ARG A 22 4.42 -11.88 11.73
CA ARG A 22 4.52 -10.56 12.38
C ARG A 22 4.51 -9.40 11.37
N ALA A 23 5.22 -9.53 10.24
CA ALA A 23 5.24 -8.51 9.19
C ALA A 23 3.84 -8.27 8.59
N VAL A 24 3.10 -9.34 8.32
CA VAL A 24 1.75 -9.26 7.73
C VAL A 24 0.69 -8.82 8.74
N ALA A 25 0.91 -9.05 10.04
CA ALA A 25 0.10 -8.46 11.10
C ALA A 25 0.31 -6.94 11.22
N LEU A 26 1.56 -6.47 11.12
CA LEU A 26 1.86 -5.02 11.05
C LEU A 26 1.25 -4.39 9.79
N LEU A 27 1.33 -5.09 8.65
CA LEU A 27 0.69 -4.63 7.42
C LEU A 27 -0.83 -4.55 7.56
N ARG A 28 -1.49 -5.51 8.23
CA ARG A 28 -2.93 -5.47 8.54
C ARG A 28 -3.30 -4.23 9.36
N ILE A 29 -2.55 -3.99 10.44
CA ILE A 29 -2.73 -2.82 11.32
C ILE A 29 -2.57 -1.54 10.51
N GLY A 30 -1.47 -1.42 9.77
CA GLY A 30 -1.20 -0.24 8.95
C GLY A 30 -2.25 0.00 7.87
N LEU A 31 -2.74 -1.03 7.18
CA LEU A 31 -3.77 -0.88 6.14
C LEU A 31 -5.10 -0.43 6.72
N ALA A 32 -5.52 -1.01 7.86
CA ALA A 32 -6.73 -0.58 8.57
C ALA A 32 -6.61 0.86 9.05
N THR A 33 -5.47 1.25 9.63
CA THR A 33 -5.19 2.65 10.02
C THR A 33 -5.22 3.57 8.80
N MET A 34 -4.57 3.19 7.69
CA MET A 34 -4.54 4.00 6.47
C MET A 34 -5.94 4.19 5.89
N ALA A 35 -6.79 3.16 5.92
CA ALA A 35 -8.18 3.28 5.52
C ALA A 35 -8.94 4.30 6.37
N ILE A 36 -8.80 4.24 7.69
CA ILE A 36 -9.45 5.21 8.60
C ILE A 36 -8.92 6.63 8.35
N VAL A 37 -7.61 6.81 8.25
CA VAL A 37 -6.98 8.12 7.99
C VAL A 37 -7.43 8.69 6.65
N ARG A 38 -7.55 7.85 5.63
CA ARG A 38 -7.95 8.29 4.29
C ARG A 38 -9.42 8.63 4.21
N PHE A 39 -10.28 7.71 4.63
CA PHE A 39 -11.72 7.78 4.32
C PHE A 39 -12.58 8.16 5.52
N GLY A 40 -12.04 8.12 6.74
CA GLY A 40 -12.82 8.22 7.97
C GLY A 40 -13.68 9.48 8.04
N ALA A 41 -13.15 10.64 7.64
CA ALA A 41 -13.93 11.88 7.60
C ALA A 41 -15.03 11.88 6.53
N GLU A 42 -14.83 11.17 5.42
CA GLU A 42 -15.73 11.15 4.26
C GLU A 42 -16.84 10.09 4.38
N VAL A 43 -16.65 9.08 5.23
CA VAL A 43 -17.62 7.99 5.45
C VAL A 43 -18.18 7.96 6.87
N ALA A 44 -17.84 8.98 7.68
CA ALA A 44 -18.38 9.12 9.03
C ALA A 44 -19.90 9.35 8.99
N PRO A 45 -20.64 8.90 10.03
CA PRO A 45 -22.08 9.11 10.11
C PRO A 45 -22.55 10.56 9.94
N PHE A 46 -21.75 11.54 10.39
CA PHE A 46 -22.09 12.96 10.26
C PHE A 46 -21.98 13.47 8.82
N ALA A 47 -21.22 12.79 7.95
CA ALA A 47 -20.99 13.16 6.56
C ALA A 47 -21.92 12.42 5.59
N ALA A 48 -22.78 11.52 6.08
CA ALA A 48 -23.67 10.73 5.24
C ALA A 48 -24.87 11.56 4.77
N GLU A 49 -25.07 11.63 3.44
CA GLU A 49 -26.21 12.35 2.85
C GLU A 49 -27.42 11.43 2.64
N THR A 50 -27.18 10.13 2.55
CA THR A 50 -28.22 9.11 2.33
C THR A 50 -28.13 7.98 3.36
N PHE A 51 -29.24 7.26 3.54
CA PHE A 51 -29.26 6.10 4.44
C PHE A 51 -28.30 4.98 3.99
N SER A 52 -28.13 4.80 2.68
CA SER A 52 -27.18 3.82 2.12
C SER A 52 -25.74 4.19 2.43
N GLU A 53 -25.39 5.49 2.34
CA GLU A 53 -24.06 5.98 2.73
C GLU A 53 -23.81 5.81 4.23
N LEU A 54 -24.80 6.12 5.06
CA LEU A 54 -24.72 5.92 6.51
C LEU A 54 -24.43 4.45 6.84
N LEU A 55 -25.21 3.53 6.26
CA LEU A 55 -25.05 2.09 6.49
C LEU A 55 -23.66 1.62 6.04
N LEU A 56 -23.22 2.02 4.86
CA LEU A 56 -21.92 1.61 4.33
C LEU A 56 -20.75 2.21 5.13
N GLY A 57 -20.90 3.43 5.63
CA GLY A 57 -19.96 4.07 6.57
C GLY A 57 -19.85 3.31 7.89
N LEU A 58 -20.97 2.90 8.48
CA LEU A 58 -20.96 2.06 9.68
C LEU A 58 -20.27 0.71 9.43
N VAL A 59 -20.59 0.05 8.31
CA VAL A 59 -19.95 -1.20 7.89
C VAL A 59 -18.44 -1.01 7.72
N PHE A 60 -18.01 0.11 7.11
CA PHE A 60 -16.61 0.46 6.97
C PHE A 60 -15.91 0.55 8.33
N PHE A 61 -16.45 1.30 9.29
CA PHE A 61 -15.82 1.44 10.62
C PHE A 61 -15.80 0.12 11.39
N ILE A 62 -16.85 -0.70 11.31
CA ILE A 62 -16.89 -2.03 11.93
C ILE A 62 -15.73 -2.89 11.41
N PHE A 63 -15.57 -3.00 10.09
CA PHE A 63 -14.50 -3.81 9.51
C PHE A 63 -13.11 -3.19 9.68
N ALA A 64 -12.99 -1.87 9.64
CA ALA A 64 -11.72 -1.18 9.90
C ALA A 64 -11.23 -1.42 11.33
N ILE A 65 -12.10 -1.26 12.32
CA ILE A 65 -11.77 -1.50 13.74
C ILE A 65 -11.50 -2.99 13.98
N ALA A 66 -12.35 -3.89 13.45
CA ALA A 66 -12.13 -5.32 13.55
C ALA A 66 -10.80 -5.75 12.91
N ALA A 67 -10.45 -5.21 11.75
CA ALA A 67 -9.16 -5.44 11.09
C ALA A 67 -7.99 -4.83 11.88
N LEU A 68 -8.15 -3.65 12.46
CA LEU A 68 -7.11 -3.03 13.30
C LEU A 68 -6.79 -3.93 14.51
N LEU A 69 -7.82 -4.34 15.24
CA LEU A 69 -7.71 -5.20 16.42
C LEU A 69 -7.37 -6.66 16.08
N GLY A 70 -7.64 -7.11 14.85
CA GLY A 70 -7.44 -8.48 14.43
C GLY A 70 -8.53 -9.44 14.91
N VAL A 71 -9.77 -8.98 14.95
CA VAL A 71 -10.96 -9.82 15.18
C VAL A 71 -11.36 -10.47 13.87
N ARG A 72 -11.34 -11.80 13.80
CA ARG A 72 -11.46 -12.56 12.54
C ARG A 72 -10.59 -11.95 11.43
N ALA A 73 -9.32 -11.70 11.77
CA ALA A 73 -8.42 -10.79 11.04
C ALA A 73 -8.44 -10.90 9.50
N ARG A 74 -8.49 -12.11 8.95
CA ARG A 74 -8.53 -12.37 7.50
C ARG A 74 -9.84 -11.89 6.87
N LEU A 75 -10.95 -12.24 7.50
CA LEU A 75 -12.27 -11.86 7.03
C LEU A 75 -12.48 -10.36 7.18
N SER A 76 -12.12 -9.78 8.33
CA SER A 76 -12.31 -8.35 8.58
C SER A 76 -11.51 -7.48 7.60
N ILE A 77 -10.25 -7.82 7.32
CA ILE A 77 -9.44 -7.03 6.36
C ILE A 77 -9.95 -7.21 4.93
N GLY A 78 -10.37 -8.41 4.54
CA GLY A 78 -10.95 -8.66 3.22
C GLY A 78 -12.26 -7.90 3.02
N LEU A 79 -13.15 -7.95 4.00
CA LEU A 79 -14.42 -7.24 3.98
C LEU A 79 -14.23 -5.72 4.01
N LEU A 80 -13.24 -5.19 4.75
CA LEU A 80 -12.86 -3.78 4.65
C LEU A 80 -12.48 -3.40 3.21
N GLY A 81 -11.66 -4.22 2.54
CA GLY A 81 -11.28 -4.00 1.15
C GLY A 81 -12.49 -4.01 0.19
N LEU A 82 -13.42 -4.95 0.38
CA LEU A 82 -14.67 -4.99 -0.39
C LEU A 82 -15.55 -3.77 -0.12
N THR A 83 -15.66 -3.32 1.13
CA THR A 83 -16.40 -2.09 1.47
C THR A 83 -15.79 -0.86 0.80
N ILE A 84 -14.46 -0.73 0.77
CA ILE A 84 -13.78 0.35 0.04
C ILE A 84 -14.13 0.30 -1.46
N PHE A 85 -14.20 -0.89 -2.05
CA PHE A 85 -14.58 -1.05 -3.46
C PHE A 85 -16.04 -0.71 -3.74
N LEU A 86 -16.96 -1.08 -2.84
CA LEU A 86 -18.36 -0.70 -2.95
C LEU A 86 -18.53 0.82 -2.84
N LEU A 87 -17.82 1.46 -1.89
CA LEU A 87 -17.77 2.91 -1.76
C LEU A 87 -17.23 3.57 -3.04
N TYR A 88 -16.13 3.04 -3.58
CA TYR A 88 -15.56 3.50 -4.85
C TYR A 88 -16.58 3.41 -5.99
N GLY A 89 -17.26 2.28 -6.16
CA GLY A 89 -18.26 2.09 -7.20
C GLY A 89 -19.47 3.01 -7.05
N MET A 90 -19.99 3.18 -5.84
CA MET A 90 -21.11 4.08 -5.56
C MET A 90 -20.76 5.55 -5.84
N ARG A 91 -19.57 5.99 -5.40
CA ARG A 91 -19.09 7.37 -5.60
C ARG A 91 -18.74 7.67 -7.07
N GLN A 92 -18.29 6.67 -7.82
CA GLN A 92 -18.10 6.74 -9.28
C GLN A 92 -19.44 6.82 -10.03
N ALA A 93 -20.42 5.99 -9.65
CA ALA A 93 -21.74 5.96 -10.30
C ALA A 93 -22.56 7.25 -10.09
N GLY A 94 -22.27 8.03 -9.05
CA GLY A 94 -22.93 9.28 -8.71
C GLY A 94 -22.45 10.55 -9.44
N LEU A 95 -21.74 10.43 -10.58
CA LEU A 95 -21.13 11.56 -11.34
C LEU A 95 -19.90 12.22 -10.65
N GLY A 96 -19.11 11.42 -9.93
CA GLY A 96 -17.73 11.74 -9.58
C GLY A 96 -17.56 12.70 -8.39
N THR A 97 -17.53 12.15 -7.17
CA THR A 97 -16.99 12.90 -6.04
C THR A 97 -15.48 13.05 -6.18
N ALA A 98 -14.99 14.30 -6.15
CA ALA A 98 -13.57 14.60 -6.19
C ALA A 98 -12.83 13.81 -5.08
N GLY A 99 -11.69 13.19 -5.41
CA GLY A 99 -10.90 12.41 -4.44
C GLY A 99 -11.12 10.89 -4.47
N TRP A 100 -12.24 10.40 -5.03
CA TRP A 100 -12.54 8.96 -5.13
C TRP A 100 -12.09 8.31 -6.43
N ASN A 101 -11.90 9.08 -7.50
CA ASN A 101 -11.49 8.60 -8.83
C ASN A 101 -9.97 8.39 -8.98
N HIS A 102 -9.24 8.29 -7.87
CA HIS A 102 -7.78 8.18 -7.89
C HIS A 102 -7.30 6.76 -7.61
N HIS A 103 -6.16 6.44 -8.21
CA HIS A 103 -5.58 5.09 -8.18
C HIS A 103 -5.27 4.57 -6.78
N HIS A 104 -5.04 5.44 -5.79
CA HIS A 104 -4.80 5.03 -4.41
C HIS A 104 -6.00 4.39 -3.72
N VAL A 105 -7.23 4.67 -4.16
CA VAL A 105 -8.46 4.14 -3.53
C VAL A 105 -8.56 2.63 -3.78
N TYR A 106 -8.49 2.22 -5.06
CA TYR A 106 -8.52 0.80 -5.38
C TYR A 106 -7.22 0.10 -4.95
N LEU A 107 -6.06 0.77 -4.95
CA LEU A 107 -4.80 0.19 -4.47
C LEU A 107 -4.93 -0.26 -3.01
N LEU A 108 -5.49 0.60 -2.15
CA LEU A 108 -5.72 0.29 -0.74
C LEU A 108 -6.75 -0.84 -0.58
N GLY A 109 -7.87 -0.76 -1.32
CA GLY A 109 -8.90 -1.80 -1.32
C GLY A 109 -8.38 -3.19 -1.72
N ILE A 110 -7.64 -3.29 -2.83
CA ILE A 110 -7.07 -4.56 -3.30
C ILE A 110 -6.02 -5.07 -2.32
N SER A 111 -5.19 -4.19 -1.74
CA SER A 111 -4.20 -4.61 -0.74
C SER A 111 -4.84 -5.27 0.47
N CYS A 112 -5.98 -4.72 0.94
CA CYS A 112 -6.78 -5.32 1.99
C CYS A 112 -7.35 -6.69 1.59
N ILE A 113 -7.90 -6.82 0.38
CA ILE A 113 -8.41 -8.09 -0.17
C ILE A 113 -7.29 -9.12 -0.29
N PHE A 114 -6.12 -8.75 -0.82
CA PHE A 114 -4.98 -9.65 -0.92
C PHE A 114 -4.55 -10.17 0.45
N LEU A 115 -4.57 -9.32 1.48
CA LEU A 115 -4.18 -9.72 2.83
C LEU A 115 -5.16 -10.74 3.45
N MET A 116 -6.40 -10.87 2.95
CA MET A 116 -7.33 -11.94 3.34
C MET A 116 -6.78 -13.35 3.03
N PHE A 117 -5.94 -13.47 1.99
CA PHE A 117 -5.28 -14.72 1.60
C PHE A 117 -3.99 -15.00 2.38
N THR A 118 -3.73 -14.23 3.44
CA THR A 118 -2.57 -14.36 4.31
C THR A 118 -3.02 -14.60 5.74
N ASP A 119 -2.26 -15.36 6.52
CA ASP A 119 -2.56 -15.62 7.93
C ASP A 119 -2.19 -14.42 8.85
N CYS A 120 -2.72 -13.23 8.54
CA CYS A 120 -2.46 -11.95 9.22
C CYS A 120 -3.09 -11.82 10.63
N GLY A 121 -3.78 -12.87 11.09
CA GLY A 121 -4.33 -12.99 12.45
C GLY A 121 -3.49 -13.84 13.38
N ARG A 122 -2.41 -14.48 12.92
CA ARG A 122 -1.58 -15.35 13.79
C ARG A 122 -0.62 -14.57 14.70
N SER A 123 -0.42 -13.28 14.45
CA SER A 123 0.35 -12.34 15.29
C SER A 123 -0.45 -11.06 15.52
N TYR A 124 -0.22 -10.39 16.66
CA TYR A 124 -0.83 -9.10 17.02
C TYR A 124 -2.35 -9.03 16.73
N SER A 125 -3.10 -10.00 17.23
CA SER A 125 -4.56 -10.08 17.02
C SER A 125 -5.29 -10.35 18.32
N PHE A 126 -6.49 -9.79 18.43
CA PHE A 126 -7.41 -10.07 19.52
C PHE A 126 -7.83 -11.55 19.55
N ASP A 127 -8.02 -12.18 18.38
CA ASP A 127 -8.30 -13.62 18.27
C ASP A 127 -7.20 -14.47 18.96
N ARG A 128 -5.93 -14.11 18.76
CA ARG A 128 -4.82 -14.81 19.42
C ARG A 128 -4.79 -14.55 20.92
N TRP A 129 -4.98 -13.29 21.32
CA TRP A 129 -4.96 -12.91 22.73
C TRP A 129 -6.05 -13.64 23.52
N THR A 130 -7.28 -13.68 22.98
CA THR A 130 -8.39 -14.44 23.60
C THR A 130 -8.11 -15.94 23.64
N ALA A 131 -7.51 -16.53 22.59
CA ALA A 131 -7.10 -17.94 22.61
C ALA A 131 -6.08 -18.26 23.71
N ILE A 132 -5.10 -17.36 23.94
CA ILE A 132 -4.13 -17.50 25.04
C ILE A 132 -4.85 -17.45 26.40
N GLN A 133 -5.70 -16.44 26.61
CA GLN A 133 -6.38 -16.22 27.90
C GLN A 133 -7.37 -17.33 28.25
N SER A 134 -8.04 -17.89 27.25
CA SER A 134 -9.01 -18.98 27.44
C SER A 134 -8.35 -20.36 27.56
N GLY A 135 -7.02 -20.46 27.49
CA GLY A 135 -6.31 -21.74 27.48
C GLY A 135 -6.58 -22.59 26.22
N ASN A 136 -7.16 -21.99 25.18
CA ASN A 136 -7.43 -22.65 23.92
C ASN A 136 -6.13 -22.87 23.12
N ARG A 137 -6.17 -23.78 22.14
CA ARG A 137 -5.03 -24.06 21.27
C ARG A 137 -4.61 -22.80 20.50
N VAL A 138 -3.41 -22.31 20.79
CA VAL A 138 -2.80 -21.17 20.09
C VAL A 138 -2.02 -21.65 18.87
N LEU A 139 -2.38 -21.16 17.69
CA LEU A 139 -1.64 -21.45 16.47
C LEU A 139 -0.25 -20.78 16.48
N PRO A 140 0.78 -21.35 15.82
CA PRO A 140 2.11 -20.73 15.76
C PRO A 140 2.07 -19.40 14.99
N GLU A 141 3.00 -18.48 15.29
CA GLU A 141 3.21 -17.22 14.55
C GLU A 141 3.86 -17.44 13.17
N HIS A 142 3.37 -18.42 12.43
CA HIS A 142 3.86 -18.86 11.14
C HIS A 142 2.67 -19.30 10.31
N GLY A 143 2.59 -18.93 9.03
CA GLY A 143 1.43 -19.25 8.19
C GLY A 143 1.64 -18.89 6.73
N ILE A 144 0.55 -18.90 5.96
CA ILE A 144 0.55 -18.59 4.54
C ILE A 144 0.77 -17.09 4.33
N LEU A 145 1.66 -16.72 3.39
CA LEU A 145 2.07 -15.35 3.05
C LEU A 145 1.76 -14.99 1.59
N TRP A 146 0.86 -15.72 0.93
CA TRP A 146 0.51 -15.51 -0.47
C TRP A 146 0.01 -14.08 -0.76
N GLY A 147 -0.86 -13.54 0.09
CA GLY A 147 -1.35 -12.17 -0.05
C GLY A 147 -0.25 -11.10 0.02
N GLN A 148 0.79 -11.31 0.85
CA GLN A 148 1.97 -10.44 0.88
C GLN A 148 2.67 -10.42 -0.49
N ARG A 149 2.73 -11.55 -1.18
CA ARG A 149 3.29 -11.65 -2.54
C ARG A 149 2.40 -10.96 -3.56
N LEU A 150 1.08 -11.14 -3.49
CA LEU A 150 0.15 -10.44 -4.37
C LEU A 150 0.25 -8.92 -4.24
N ILE A 151 0.43 -8.38 -3.03
CA ILE A 151 0.67 -6.94 -2.79
C ILE A 151 1.95 -6.49 -3.50
N ALA A 152 3.03 -7.24 -3.36
CA ALA A 152 4.30 -6.90 -4.02
C ALA A 152 4.22 -7.01 -5.56
N LEU A 153 3.45 -7.96 -6.08
CA LEU A 153 3.15 -8.07 -7.52
C LEU A 153 2.34 -6.86 -8.01
N GLN A 154 1.32 -6.45 -7.25
CA GLN A 154 0.56 -5.24 -7.54
C GLN A 154 1.43 -3.98 -7.53
N MET A 155 2.34 -3.83 -6.57
CA MET A 155 3.27 -2.69 -6.55
C MET A 155 4.16 -2.69 -7.81
N SER A 156 4.70 -3.85 -8.18
CA SER A 156 5.51 -4.01 -9.40
C SER A 156 4.71 -3.65 -10.65
N ALA A 157 3.49 -4.16 -10.77
CA ALA A 157 2.60 -3.85 -11.90
C ALA A 157 2.23 -2.37 -11.94
N LEU A 158 1.95 -1.74 -10.79
CA LEU A 158 1.68 -0.32 -10.70
C LEU A 158 2.86 0.48 -11.24
N TYR A 159 4.07 0.24 -10.74
CA TYR A 159 5.26 0.96 -11.21
C TYR A 159 5.54 0.75 -12.68
N PHE A 160 5.32 -0.46 -13.20
CA PHE A 160 5.50 -0.74 -14.62
C PHE A 160 4.53 0.07 -15.47
N TRP A 161 3.23 0.01 -15.17
CA TRP A 161 2.22 0.69 -15.97
C TRP A 161 2.27 2.20 -15.83
N THR A 162 2.63 2.74 -14.66
CA THR A 162 2.85 4.19 -14.51
C THR A 162 4.08 4.65 -15.29
N ALA A 163 5.15 3.86 -15.35
CA ALA A 163 6.33 4.20 -16.15
C ALA A 163 6.03 4.18 -17.65
N VAL A 164 5.26 3.19 -18.11
CA VAL A 164 4.81 3.09 -19.50
C VAL A 164 3.94 4.29 -19.88
N ASP A 165 2.98 4.65 -19.04
CA ASP A 165 2.13 5.83 -19.26
C ASP A 165 2.96 7.12 -19.35
N LYS A 166 4.01 7.24 -18.52
CA LYS A 166 4.96 8.37 -18.49
C LYS A 166 6.04 8.34 -19.58
N SER A 167 6.04 7.35 -20.46
CA SER A 167 7.04 7.25 -21.53
C SER A 167 6.70 8.10 -22.77
N ASP A 168 5.68 8.96 -22.69
CA ASP A 168 5.36 9.92 -23.73
C ASP A 168 6.32 11.14 -23.74
N GLN A 169 6.36 11.83 -24.88
CA GLN A 169 7.26 12.97 -25.07
C GLN A 169 6.93 14.18 -24.19
N ALA A 170 5.67 14.38 -23.82
CA ALA A 170 5.26 15.47 -22.92
C ALA A 170 5.75 15.23 -21.49
N PHE A 171 5.82 13.98 -21.04
CA PHE A 171 6.39 13.67 -19.74
C PHE A 171 7.91 13.76 -19.75
N ILE A 172 8.59 13.11 -20.72
CA ILE A 172 10.06 13.07 -20.82
C ILE A 172 10.65 14.48 -20.99
N SER A 173 9.99 15.36 -21.74
CA SER A 173 10.43 16.75 -21.92
C SER A 173 10.28 17.62 -20.66
N GLY A 174 9.63 17.13 -19.60
CA GLY A 174 9.35 17.89 -18.39
C GLY A 174 8.04 18.68 -18.44
N GLN A 175 7.36 18.78 -19.58
CA GLN A 175 6.13 19.59 -19.73
C GLN A 175 5.02 19.18 -18.76
N ARG A 176 4.82 17.87 -18.54
CA ARG A 176 3.83 17.38 -17.55
C ARG A 176 4.20 17.76 -16.12
N LEU A 177 5.48 17.70 -15.78
CA LEU A 177 5.94 18.08 -14.44
C LEU A 177 5.86 19.60 -14.23
N GLU A 178 6.18 20.38 -15.26
CA GLU A 178 5.98 21.83 -15.29
C GLU A 178 4.51 22.19 -15.05
N GLN A 179 3.56 21.55 -15.75
CA GLN A 179 2.13 21.75 -15.54
C GLN A 179 1.72 21.50 -14.07
N ILE A 180 2.21 20.41 -13.47
CA ILE A 180 1.93 20.07 -12.06
C ILE A 180 2.52 21.12 -11.12
N PHE A 181 3.74 21.60 -11.40
CA PHE A 181 4.44 22.54 -10.54
C PHE A 181 3.86 23.95 -10.66
N VAL A 182 3.49 24.41 -11.87
CA VAL A 182 2.75 25.66 -12.08
C VAL A 182 1.46 25.63 -11.26
N TRP A 183 0.68 24.56 -11.38
CA TRP A 183 -0.55 24.40 -10.60
C TRP A 183 -0.32 24.44 -9.08
N SER A 184 0.79 23.87 -8.61
CA SER A 184 1.05 23.70 -7.17
C SER A 184 1.79 24.88 -6.53
N TYR A 185 2.60 25.61 -7.30
CA TYR A 185 3.61 26.54 -6.78
C TYR A 185 3.56 27.96 -7.37
N SER A 186 2.77 28.25 -8.40
CA SER A 186 2.66 29.63 -8.91
C SER A 186 2.27 30.61 -7.81
N GLY A 187 3.04 31.68 -7.66
CA GLY A 187 2.87 32.68 -6.60
C GLY A 187 3.27 32.21 -5.20
N ARG A 188 4.07 31.13 -5.08
CA ARG A 188 4.53 30.56 -3.81
C ARG A 188 6.05 30.45 -3.76
N THR A 189 6.61 30.25 -2.56
CA THR A 189 8.06 30.24 -2.32
C THR A 189 8.86 29.24 -3.16
N LEU A 190 8.27 28.09 -3.51
CA LEU A 190 8.92 27.05 -4.32
C LEU A 190 8.76 27.26 -5.84
N GLU A 191 8.20 28.40 -6.28
CA GLU A 191 8.13 28.77 -7.69
C GLU A 191 9.50 28.79 -8.38
N ILE A 192 10.60 28.98 -7.62
CA ILE A 192 11.97 28.89 -8.15
C ILE A 192 12.29 27.54 -8.81
N LEU A 193 11.58 26.46 -8.45
CA LEU A 193 11.73 25.16 -9.10
C LEU A 193 11.29 25.19 -10.58
N LEU A 194 10.43 26.13 -10.96
CA LEU A 194 9.99 26.36 -12.34
C LEU A 194 11.02 27.16 -13.16
N ALA A 195 12.05 27.74 -12.53
CA ALA A 195 13.01 28.59 -13.22
C ALA A 195 13.92 27.84 -14.22
N SER A 196 13.96 26.50 -14.15
CA SER A 196 14.81 25.68 -15.02
C SER A 196 14.02 24.54 -15.69
N PRO A 197 13.64 24.70 -16.97
CA PRO A 197 13.03 23.62 -17.75
C PRO A 197 13.92 22.37 -17.84
N MET A 198 15.24 22.56 -17.87
CA MET A 198 16.21 21.45 -17.86
C MET A 198 16.11 20.64 -16.56
N LEU A 199 15.97 21.30 -15.40
CA LEU A 199 15.78 20.61 -14.12
C LEU A 199 14.50 19.75 -14.15
N LEU A 200 13.39 20.29 -14.68
CA LEU A 200 12.12 19.57 -14.77
C LEU A 200 12.22 18.35 -15.71
N ALA A 201 12.89 18.48 -16.86
CA ALA A 201 13.16 17.35 -17.76
C ALA A 201 14.03 16.27 -17.10
N LEU A 202 15.08 16.66 -16.37
CA LEU A 202 15.94 15.73 -15.62
C LEU A 202 15.16 15.01 -14.51
N MET A 203 14.29 15.73 -13.78
CA MET A 203 13.42 15.14 -12.77
C MET A 203 12.42 14.14 -13.38
N SER A 204 11.79 14.48 -14.51
CA SER A 204 10.92 13.56 -15.25
C SER A 204 11.64 12.27 -15.65
N CYS A 205 12.82 12.40 -16.26
CA CYS A 205 13.65 11.25 -16.62
C CYS A 205 14.06 10.42 -15.40
N ALA A 206 14.43 11.07 -14.29
CA ALA A 206 14.80 10.38 -13.05
C ALA A 206 13.63 9.58 -12.48
N VAL A 207 12.41 10.15 -12.45
CA VAL A 207 11.20 9.44 -12.03
C VAL A 207 10.95 8.21 -12.91
N LEU A 208 11.06 8.36 -14.22
CA LEU A 208 10.85 7.26 -15.17
C LEU A 208 11.84 6.11 -14.97
N VAL A 209 13.13 6.43 -14.81
CA VAL A 209 14.18 5.44 -14.52
C VAL A 209 13.91 4.73 -13.21
N VAL A 210 13.51 5.47 -12.17
CA VAL A 210 13.17 4.90 -10.86
C VAL A 210 11.95 3.99 -10.95
N GLU A 211 10.87 4.39 -11.64
CA GLU A 211 9.66 3.57 -11.75
C GLU A 211 9.93 2.27 -12.52
N TYR A 212 10.64 2.32 -13.65
CA TYR A 212 11.06 1.11 -14.36
C TYR A 212 11.98 0.22 -13.50
N PHE A 213 12.91 0.81 -12.76
CA PHE A 213 13.76 0.07 -11.84
C PHE A 213 12.91 -0.62 -10.75
N LEU A 214 11.98 0.08 -10.11
CA LEU A 214 11.14 -0.45 -9.04
C LEU A 214 10.21 -1.57 -9.55
N ALA A 215 9.67 -1.44 -10.76
CA ALA A 215 8.86 -2.49 -11.40
C ALA A 215 9.58 -3.84 -11.40
N TYR A 216 10.87 -3.86 -11.70
CA TYR A 216 11.71 -5.07 -11.68
C TYR A 216 12.27 -5.42 -10.28
N ALA A 217 12.78 -4.42 -9.57
CA ALA A 217 13.56 -4.61 -8.34
C ALA A 217 12.71 -5.17 -7.19
N ILE A 218 11.41 -4.84 -7.15
CA ILE A 218 10.48 -5.35 -6.12
C ILE A 218 10.34 -6.88 -6.18
N LEU A 219 10.29 -7.44 -7.39
CA LEU A 219 10.13 -8.89 -7.58
C LEU A 219 11.44 -9.65 -7.31
N THR A 220 12.58 -8.97 -7.46
CA THR A 220 13.90 -9.59 -7.37
C THR A 220 14.50 -9.49 -5.96
N ARG A 221 14.71 -10.63 -5.29
CA ARG A 221 15.22 -10.69 -3.91
C ARG A 221 16.50 -9.87 -3.69
N ARG A 222 17.44 -9.94 -4.63
CA ARG A 222 18.72 -9.22 -4.59
C ARG A 222 18.55 -7.70 -4.47
N HIS A 223 17.51 -7.14 -5.10
CA HIS A 223 17.33 -5.70 -5.20
C HIS A 223 16.29 -5.14 -4.22
N ARG A 224 15.68 -5.98 -3.37
CA ARG A 224 14.60 -5.54 -2.45
C ARG A 224 15.01 -4.43 -1.50
N ALA A 225 16.19 -4.54 -0.88
CA ALA A 225 16.67 -3.50 0.04
C ALA A 225 16.85 -2.16 -0.69
N THR A 226 17.42 -2.18 -1.90
CA THR A 226 17.54 -1.02 -2.76
C THR A 226 16.19 -0.48 -3.20
N ALA A 227 15.24 -1.35 -3.56
CA ALA A 227 13.88 -0.97 -3.94
C ALA A 227 13.13 -0.29 -2.78
N ILE A 228 13.27 -0.81 -1.55
CA ILE A 228 12.71 -0.19 -0.35
C ILE A 228 13.29 1.22 -0.17
N PHE A 229 14.62 1.35 -0.19
CA PHE A 229 15.26 2.65 0.00
C PHE A 229 14.83 3.66 -1.07
N ILE A 230 15.02 3.34 -2.35
CA ILE A 230 14.69 4.23 -3.47
C ILE A 230 13.18 4.55 -3.49
N GLY A 231 12.34 3.54 -3.27
CA GLY A 231 10.90 3.69 -3.24
C GLY A 231 10.42 4.61 -2.12
N LEU A 232 10.94 4.44 -0.91
CA LEU A 232 10.66 5.33 0.22
C LEU A 232 11.17 6.74 -0.03
N SER A 233 12.38 6.92 -0.56
CA SER A 233 12.93 8.24 -0.91
C SER A 233 12.07 8.97 -1.95
N MET A 234 11.66 8.27 -3.01
CA MET A 234 10.80 8.83 -4.05
C MET A 234 9.44 9.23 -3.47
N HIS A 235 8.78 8.35 -2.72
CA HIS A 235 7.48 8.65 -2.14
C HIS A 235 7.55 9.75 -1.08
N SER A 236 8.65 9.87 -0.34
CA SER A 236 8.87 10.98 0.59
C SER A 236 9.01 12.30 -0.17
N THR A 237 9.73 12.29 -1.28
CA THR A 237 9.85 13.45 -2.17
C THR A 237 8.49 13.85 -2.72
N PHE A 238 7.70 12.90 -3.21
CA PHE A 238 6.34 13.18 -3.68
C PHE A 238 5.43 13.66 -2.57
N TYR A 239 5.52 13.10 -1.36
CA TYR A 239 4.69 13.53 -0.22
C TYR A 239 4.97 14.99 0.18
N LEU A 240 6.23 15.42 0.10
CA LEU A 240 6.65 16.77 0.47
C LEU A 240 6.43 17.80 -0.66
N LEU A 241 6.61 17.40 -1.91
CA LEU A 241 6.58 18.32 -3.06
C LEU A 241 5.25 18.30 -3.83
N LEU A 242 4.51 17.21 -3.78
CA LEU A 242 3.28 17.06 -4.54
C LEU A 242 2.08 16.88 -3.60
N PRO A 243 0.90 17.42 -3.94
CA PRO A 243 -0.32 17.26 -3.14
C PRO A 243 -0.94 15.85 -3.29
N VAL A 244 -0.12 14.79 -3.22
CA VAL A 244 -0.52 13.38 -3.40
C VAL A 244 -0.81 12.66 -2.07
N SER A 245 -0.63 13.35 -0.94
CA SER A 245 -0.98 12.96 0.44
C SER A 245 -0.98 11.44 0.71
N THR A 246 -2.16 10.83 0.71
CA THR A 246 -2.42 9.46 1.13
C THR A 246 -1.92 8.40 0.17
N TYR A 247 -1.66 8.73 -1.10
CA TYR A 247 -1.07 7.80 -2.06
C TYR A 247 0.35 7.42 -1.65
N SER A 248 1.22 8.41 -1.42
CA SER A 248 2.60 8.17 -0.99
C SER A 248 2.65 7.41 0.32
N ALA A 249 1.81 7.79 1.29
CA ALA A 249 1.74 7.11 2.58
C ALA A 249 1.28 5.63 2.44
N THR A 250 0.31 5.36 1.55
CA THR A 250 -0.11 3.99 1.23
C THR A 250 1.03 3.21 0.61
N MET A 251 1.72 3.76 -0.39
CA MET A 251 2.85 3.07 -1.03
C MET A 251 3.99 2.78 -0.05
N MET A 252 4.35 3.74 0.81
CA MET A 252 5.33 3.55 1.88
C MET A 252 4.94 2.40 2.82
N LEU A 253 3.67 2.32 3.21
CA LEU A 253 3.15 1.21 4.01
C LEU A 253 3.28 -0.13 3.27
N LEU A 254 2.96 -0.17 1.96
CA LEU A 254 3.06 -1.41 1.19
C LEU A 254 4.51 -1.95 1.08
N TYR A 255 5.53 -1.11 1.25
CA TYR A 255 6.92 -1.58 1.35
C TYR A 255 7.17 -2.52 2.53
N VAL A 256 6.32 -2.52 3.57
CA VAL A 256 6.35 -3.54 4.64
C VAL A 256 6.17 -4.94 4.07
N ALA A 257 5.42 -5.10 2.97
CA ALA A 257 5.25 -6.38 2.28
C ALA A 257 6.55 -6.88 1.62
N LEU A 258 7.57 -6.03 1.43
CA LEU A 258 8.86 -6.44 0.86
C LEU A 258 9.88 -6.85 1.91
N LEU A 259 9.64 -6.54 3.18
CA LEU A 259 10.52 -6.93 4.27
C LEU A 259 10.57 -8.45 4.40
N ASP A 260 11.75 -8.96 4.72
CA ASP A 260 11.92 -10.37 5.03
C ASP A 260 11.18 -10.72 6.35
N PRO A 261 10.16 -11.59 6.32
CA PRO A 261 9.37 -11.91 7.51
C PRO A 261 10.21 -12.49 8.66
N GLN A 262 11.29 -13.21 8.34
CA GLN A 262 12.20 -13.74 9.37
C GLN A 262 12.96 -12.63 10.08
N SER A 263 13.50 -11.67 9.32
CA SER A 263 14.19 -10.50 9.85
C SER A 263 13.27 -9.66 10.75
N VAL A 264 12.02 -9.44 10.33
CA VAL A 264 11.02 -8.73 11.15
C VAL A 264 10.72 -9.50 12.43
N GLN A 265 10.58 -10.82 12.38
CA GLN A 265 10.34 -11.62 13.58
C GLN A 265 11.53 -11.57 14.55
N LYS A 266 12.77 -11.68 14.05
CA LYS A 266 13.98 -11.58 14.88
C LYS A 266 14.08 -10.20 15.55
N PHE A 267 13.86 -9.13 14.79
CA PHE A 267 13.90 -7.77 15.31
C PHE A 267 12.84 -7.54 16.39
N THR A 268 11.58 -7.89 16.12
CA THR A 268 10.50 -7.71 17.09
C THR A 268 10.64 -8.58 18.34
N LYS A 269 11.23 -9.77 18.25
CA LYS A 269 11.56 -10.59 19.43
C LYS A 269 12.62 -9.92 20.30
N ARG A 270 13.71 -9.41 19.70
CA ARG A 270 14.76 -8.68 20.43
C ARG A 270 14.23 -7.45 21.17
N MET A 271 13.26 -6.74 20.60
CA MET A 271 12.64 -5.59 21.27
C MET A 271 11.70 -5.97 22.42
N GLN A 272 11.27 -7.24 22.49
CA GLN A 272 10.38 -7.78 23.51
C GLN A 272 11.15 -8.52 24.61
N GLU A 273 12.43 -8.79 24.40
CA GLU A 273 13.33 -9.33 25.41
C GLU A 273 13.75 -8.16 26.34
N PRO A 274 13.60 -8.34 27.67
CA PRO A 274 13.93 -7.31 28.66
C PRO A 274 15.43 -7.01 28.76
#